data_AF-A0A149U454-F1
#
_entry.id   AF-A0A149U454-F1
#
_cell.length_a   1.000
_cell.length_b   1.000
_cell.length_c   1.000
_cell.angle_alpha   90.00
_cell.angle_beta   90.00
_cell.angle_gamma   90.00
#
_symmetry.space_group_name_H-M   'P 1'
#
loop_
_entity.id
_entity.type
_entity.pdbx_description
1 polymer ?
#
loop_
_entity_poly.entity_id
_entity_poly.type
_entity_poly.pdbx_seq_one_letter_code
_entity_poly.pdbx_strand_id
1 'polypeptide(L)'
;MTTKLQIIGPYTPEHEGPFCTRDGRPVRLLTKTDGSKEFPIVGFIDNEKTSSVWTEYGHFFETHDNHGNDLMNAREVPVAREFWIYDDLIFASEAAAKANCYWTHRIIHVREVLPGEGE
;
A
#
# COMPACT_ATOMS: atom_id res chain seq x y z
N MET A 1 -7.82 -12.86 0.43
CA MET A 1 -6.62 -12.37 1.14
C MET A 1 -6.50 -10.89 0.88
N THR A 2 -6.27 -10.09 1.91
CA THR A 2 -5.93 -8.67 1.77
C THR A 2 -4.46 -8.55 1.38
N THR A 3 -4.16 -7.72 0.39
CA THR A 3 -2.79 -7.40 -0.03
C THR A 3 -2.50 -5.93 0.25
N LYS A 4 -1.22 -5.60 0.39
CA LYS A 4 -0.73 -4.22 0.40
C LYS A 4 0.37 -4.06 -0.64
N LEU A 5 0.61 -2.84 -1.08
CA LEU A 5 1.77 -2.52 -1.90
C LEU A 5 3.02 -2.47 -1.01
N GLN A 6 4.06 -3.17 -1.43
CA GLN A 6 5.40 -3.07 -0.88
C GLN A 6 6.31 -2.44 -1.92
N ILE A 7 6.97 -1.34 -1.56
CA ILE A 7 8.01 -0.70 -2.38
C ILE A 7 9.18 -1.68 -2.53
N ILE A 8 9.56 -1.97 -3.77
CA ILE A 8 10.69 -2.83 -4.11
C ILE A 8 11.88 -2.05 -4.67
N GLY A 9 11.71 -0.76 -4.95
CA GLY A 9 12.78 0.14 -5.38
C GLY A 9 12.24 1.39 -6.09
N PRO A 10 13.14 2.30 -6.50
CA PRO A 10 12.82 3.40 -7.40
C PRO A 10 12.16 2.90 -8.68
N TYR A 11 11.43 3.79 -9.36
CA TYR A 11 10.85 3.48 -10.66
C TYR A 11 11.93 3.01 -11.66
N THR A 12 11.58 1.98 -12.44
CA THR A 12 12.33 1.58 -13.63
C THR A 12 11.36 1.37 -14.79
N PRO A 13 11.72 1.77 -16.02
CA PRO A 13 10.85 1.59 -17.19
C PRO A 13 10.43 0.14 -17.45
N GLU A 14 11.30 -0.82 -17.10
CA GLU A 14 11.11 -2.26 -17.35
C GLU A 14 10.13 -2.93 -16.38
N HIS A 15 9.90 -2.33 -15.20
CA HIS A 15 8.95 -2.90 -14.24
C HIS A 15 7.53 -2.76 -14.77
N GLU A 16 6.77 -3.85 -14.84
CA GLU A 16 5.41 -3.82 -15.41
C GLU A 16 4.39 -3.15 -14.48
N GLY A 17 4.65 -3.19 -13.17
CA GLY A 17 3.75 -2.71 -12.12
C GLY A 17 3.47 -3.81 -11.09
N PRO A 18 2.75 -3.50 -10.00
CA PRO A 18 2.12 -2.21 -9.69
C PRO A 18 3.12 -1.11 -9.31
N PHE A 19 2.61 0.12 -9.21
CA PHE A 19 3.37 1.30 -8.80
C PHE A 19 2.73 1.98 -7.60
N CYS A 20 3.54 2.69 -6.83
CA CYS A 20 3.09 3.58 -5.77
C CYS A 20 3.97 4.82 -5.70
N THR A 21 3.54 5.82 -4.96
CA THR A 21 4.41 6.93 -4.54
C THR A 21 5.41 6.44 -3.49
N ARG A 22 6.44 7.24 -3.21
CA ARG A 22 7.44 6.97 -2.17
C ARG A 22 6.86 6.86 -0.77
N ASP A 23 5.77 7.56 -0.50
CA ASP A 23 5.01 7.44 0.76
C ASP A 23 4.01 6.27 0.79
N GLY A 24 3.94 5.48 -0.29
CA GLY A 24 3.19 4.22 -0.35
C GLY A 24 1.75 4.34 -0.87
N ARG A 25 1.31 5.50 -1.37
CA ARG A 25 -0.01 5.64 -2.01
C ARG A 25 0.00 4.96 -3.39
N PRO A 26 -1.04 4.18 -3.74
CA PRO A 26 -1.08 3.46 -5.01
C PRO A 26 -1.09 4.43 -6.20
N VAL A 27 -0.41 4.08 -7.29
CA VAL A 27 -0.41 4.88 -8.52
C VAL A 27 -0.95 4.06 -9.68
N ARG A 28 -1.97 4.58 -10.34
CA ARG A 28 -2.51 4.00 -11.57
C ARG A 28 -2.00 4.79 -12.78
N LEU A 29 -1.05 4.21 -13.50
CA LEU A 29 -0.49 4.82 -14.71
C LEU A 29 -1.49 4.74 -15.87
N LEU A 30 -1.55 5.83 -16.64
CA LEU A 30 -2.21 5.92 -17.94
C LEU A 30 -1.23 5.63 -19.07
N THR A 31 -0.01 6.16 -18.97
CA THR A 31 1.09 5.91 -19.90
C THR A 31 2.43 6.11 -19.19
N LYS A 32 3.47 5.47 -19.70
CA LYS A 32 4.87 5.66 -19.28
C LYS A 32 5.68 6.49 -20.29
N THR A 33 5.19 6.64 -21.52
CA THR A 33 5.97 7.17 -22.65
C THR A 33 5.24 8.23 -23.45
N ASP A 34 3.91 8.27 -23.41
CA ASP A 34 3.08 9.05 -24.34
C ASP A 34 2.59 10.37 -23.74
N GLY A 35 3.12 10.75 -22.57
CA GLY A 35 2.95 12.08 -22.00
C GLY A 35 3.70 13.15 -22.80
N SER A 36 4.03 14.24 -22.12
CA SER A 36 4.86 15.29 -22.71
C SER A 36 6.33 14.86 -22.77
N LYS A 37 7.14 15.52 -23.59
CA LYS A 37 8.59 15.22 -23.69
C LYS A 37 9.33 15.31 -22.35
N GLU A 38 8.95 16.26 -21.49
CA GLU A 38 9.56 16.47 -20.18
C GLU A 38 8.96 15.55 -19.10
N PHE A 39 7.66 15.25 -19.24
CA PHE A 39 6.90 14.40 -18.32
C PHE A 39 6.15 13.32 -19.11
N PRO A 40 6.85 12.25 -19.53
CA PRO A 40 6.28 11.21 -20.38
C PRO A 40 5.37 10.25 -19.59
N ILE A 41 5.51 10.19 -18.26
CA ILE A 41 4.73 9.33 -17.38
C ILE A 41 3.55 10.11 -16.83
N VAL A 42 2.33 9.56 -16.98
CA VAL A 42 1.09 10.17 -16.54
C VAL A 42 0.22 9.14 -15.83
N GLY A 43 -0.46 9.53 -14.76
CA GLY A 43 -1.26 8.61 -13.94
C GLY A 43 -2.04 9.33 -12.85
N PHE A 44 -2.66 8.56 -11.96
CA PHE A 44 -3.40 9.08 -10.81
C PHE A 44 -2.81 8.52 -9.52
N ILE A 45 -2.62 9.39 -8.53
CA ILE A 45 -2.23 9.00 -7.18
C ILE A 45 -3.51 8.69 -6.39
N ASP A 46 -3.56 7.51 -5.78
CA ASP A 46 -4.71 7.02 -5.02
C ASP A 46 -6.03 7.16 -5.79
N ASN A 47 -7.04 7.81 -5.18
CA ASN A 47 -8.34 8.06 -5.78
C ASN A 47 -8.48 9.51 -6.27
N GLU A 48 -7.37 10.20 -6.50
CA GLU A 48 -7.38 11.56 -7.02
C GLU A 48 -7.98 11.60 -8.43
N LYS A 49 -8.74 12.67 -8.70
CA LYS A 49 -9.38 12.90 -10.01
C LYS A 49 -8.46 13.64 -10.98
N THR A 50 -7.43 14.29 -10.46
CA THR A 50 -6.45 15.04 -11.24
C THR A 50 -5.29 14.12 -11.55
N SER A 51 -4.84 14.13 -12.81
CA SER A 51 -3.67 13.36 -13.20
C SER A 51 -2.39 14.02 -12.67
N SER A 52 -1.49 13.18 -12.18
CA SER A 52 -0.12 13.49 -11.87
C SER A 52 0.80 13.15 -13.04
N VAL A 53 1.93 13.84 -13.10
CA VAL A 53 2.96 13.61 -14.13
C VAL A 53 4.33 13.45 -13.49
N TRP A 54 5.16 12.62 -14.11
CA TRP A 54 6.52 12.35 -13.67
C TRP A 54 7.49 12.41 -14.85
N THR A 55 8.75 12.70 -14.55
CA THR A 55 9.85 12.60 -15.51
C THR A 55 10.06 11.16 -15.96
N GLU A 56 10.89 10.92 -16.98
CA GLU A 56 11.25 9.57 -17.44
C GLU A 56 11.89 8.68 -16.34
N TYR A 57 12.44 9.29 -15.28
CA TYR A 57 13.04 8.62 -14.13
C TYR A 57 12.06 8.43 -12.97
N GLY A 58 10.79 8.80 -13.14
CA GLY A 58 9.76 8.69 -12.10
C GLY A 58 9.81 9.80 -11.04
N HIS A 59 10.52 10.91 -11.28
CA HIS A 59 10.51 12.04 -10.35
C HIS A 59 9.25 12.89 -10.53
N PHE A 60 8.62 13.26 -9.42
CA PHE A 60 7.40 14.05 -9.46
C PHE A 60 7.66 15.50 -9.86
N PHE A 61 6.79 16.06 -10.70
CA PHE A 61 6.83 17.45 -11.11
C PHE A 61 6.19 18.35 -10.03
N GLU A 62 6.94 18.72 -8.99
CA GLU A 62 6.55 19.83 -8.12
C GLU A 62 7.76 20.53 -7.51
N THR A 63 7.64 21.84 -7.29
CA THR A 63 8.74 22.81 -7.10
C THR A 63 9.33 22.86 -5.68
N HIS A 64 9.08 21.86 -4.85
CA HIS A 64 9.66 21.76 -3.50
C HIS A 64 10.16 20.34 -3.30
N ASP A 65 11.17 20.14 -2.44
CA ASP A 65 11.89 18.88 -2.12
C ASP A 65 11.00 17.73 -1.57
N ASN A 66 9.72 17.70 -1.92
CA ASN A 66 8.76 16.67 -1.59
C ASN A 66 8.89 15.47 -2.54
N HIS A 67 9.97 14.72 -2.36
CA HIS A 67 10.19 13.41 -2.99
C HIS A 67 9.14 12.34 -2.58
N GLY A 68 8.18 12.69 -1.72
CA GLY A 68 7.10 11.80 -1.29
C GLY A 68 6.23 11.30 -2.45
N ASN A 69 6.10 12.10 -3.50
CA ASN A 69 5.32 11.77 -4.70
C ASN A 69 6.12 11.06 -5.80
N ASP A 70 7.43 10.83 -5.61
CA ASP A 70 8.23 10.08 -6.58
C ASP A 70 7.62 8.71 -6.84
N LEU A 71 7.61 8.31 -8.10
CA LEU A 71 7.10 7.03 -8.54
C LEU A 71 8.08 5.91 -8.13
N MET A 72 7.52 4.86 -7.56
CA MET A 72 8.27 3.70 -7.08
C MET A 72 7.69 2.43 -7.70
N ASN A 73 8.58 1.47 -7.95
CA ASN A 73 8.18 0.11 -8.27
C ASN A 73 7.64 -0.56 -7.00
N ALA A 74 6.48 -1.21 -7.13
CA ALA A 74 5.87 -1.94 -6.05
C ALA A 74 5.50 -3.36 -6.46
N ARG A 75 5.23 -4.19 -5.46
CA ARG A 75 4.56 -5.49 -5.63
C ARG A 75 3.44 -5.63 -4.61
N GLU A 76 2.45 -6.45 -4.93
CA GLU A 76 1.46 -6.86 -3.95
C GLU A 76 2.06 -7.92 -3.01
N VAL A 77 1.93 -7.71 -1.72
CA VAL A 77 2.27 -8.71 -0.71
C VAL A 77 1.06 -9.01 0.17
N PRO A 78 0.85 -10.27 0.58
CA PRO A 78 -0.23 -10.61 1.49
C PRO A 78 -0.05 -9.90 2.84
N VAL A 79 -1.16 -9.52 3.45
CA VAL A 79 -1.20 -8.97 4.80
C VAL A 79 -1.82 -9.99 5.72
N ALA A 80 -1.08 -10.37 6.77
CA ALA A 80 -1.57 -11.21 7.84
C ALA A 80 -2.81 -10.58 8.47
N ARG A 81 -3.92 -11.32 8.51
CA ARG A 81 -5.11 -10.92 9.27
C ARG A 81 -4.81 -11.04 10.76
N GLU A 82 -5.15 -10.00 11.51
CA GLU A 82 -5.12 -9.99 12.97
C GLU A 82 -6.52 -9.70 13.50
N PHE A 83 -6.97 -10.49 14.47
CA PHE A 83 -8.26 -10.34 15.11
C PHE A 83 -8.27 -10.94 16.51
N TRP A 84 -9.27 -10.56 17.30
CA TRP A 84 -9.45 -11.01 18.67
C TRP A 84 -10.75 -11.80 18.77
N ILE A 85 -10.70 -12.96 19.41
CA ILE A 85 -11.87 -13.79 19.68
C ILE A 85 -12.20 -13.65 21.16
N TYR A 86 -13.47 -13.42 21.46
CA TYR A 86 -14.03 -13.56 22.80
C TYR A 86 -15.33 -14.35 22.69
N ASP A 87 -15.38 -15.50 23.36
CA ASP A 87 -16.45 -16.50 23.23
C ASP A 87 -16.68 -16.89 21.75
N ASP A 88 -17.86 -16.61 21.18
CA ASP A 88 -18.23 -16.84 19.79
C ASP A 88 -18.11 -15.58 18.89
N LEU A 89 -17.56 -14.48 19.41
CA LEU A 89 -17.47 -13.19 18.72
C LEU A 89 -16.04 -12.89 18.22
N ILE A 90 -15.96 -12.26 17.05
CA ILE A 90 -14.73 -11.80 16.41
C ILE A 90 -14.67 -10.28 16.41
N PHE A 91 -13.53 -9.73 16.85
CA PHE A 91 -13.27 -8.31 16.95
C PHE A 91 -12.04 -7.93 16.13
N ALA A 92 -12.12 -6.79 15.44
CA ALA A 92 -11.01 -6.24 14.66
C ALA A 92 -9.92 -5.58 15.51
N SER A 93 -10.15 -5.38 16.81
CA SER A 93 -9.16 -4.80 17.74
C SER A 93 -9.31 -5.35 19.15
N GLU A 94 -8.21 -5.36 19.89
CA GLU A 94 -8.20 -5.75 21.30
C GLU A 94 -9.12 -4.85 22.14
N ALA A 95 -9.14 -3.55 21.84
CA ALA A 95 -9.99 -2.58 22.54
C ALA A 95 -11.48 -2.90 22.35
N ALA A 96 -11.88 -3.27 21.13
CA ALA A 96 -13.25 -3.70 20.86
C ALA A 96 -13.61 -5.00 21.59
N ALA A 97 -12.69 -5.97 21.62
CA ALA A 97 -12.88 -7.20 22.39
C ALA A 97 -13.03 -6.92 23.89
N LYS A 98 -12.17 -6.08 24.47
CA LYS A 98 -12.22 -5.68 25.90
C LYS A 98 -13.49 -4.94 26.26
N ALA A 99 -13.97 -4.06 25.39
CA ALA A 99 -15.21 -3.31 25.62
C ALA A 99 -16.46 -4.20 25.69
N ASN A 100 -16.42 -5.37 25.04
CA ASN A 100 -17.52 -6.34 25.00
C ASN A 100 -17.32 -7.54 25.95
N CYS A 101 -16.21 -7.58 26.68
CA CYS A 101 -15.86 -8.67 27.57
C CYS A 101 -16.43 -8.42 28.98
N TYR A 102 -17.42 -9.21 29.39
CA TYR A 102 -17.99 -9.17 30.74
C TYR A 102 -17.50 -10.38 31.55
N TRP A 103 -16.45 -10.18 32.36
CA TRP A 103 -15.89 -11.12 33.36
C TRP A 103 -15.29 -12.45 32.83
N THR A 104 -14.27 -12.94 33.56
CA THR A 104 -13.57 -14.26 33.59
C THR A 104 -13.17 -15.01 32.30
N HIS A 105 -13.70 -14.69 31.13
CA HIS A 105 -13.34 -15.38 29.88
C HIS A 105 -12.10 -14.75 29.24
N ARG A 106 -11.32 -15.61 28.59
CA ARG A 106 -10.04 -15.24 27.99
C ARG A 106 -10.26 -14.69 26.58
N ILE A 107 -9.75 -13.49 26.32
CA ILE A 107 -9.63 -12.97 24.95
C ILE A 107 -8.46 -13.68 24.26
N ILE A 108 -8.70 -14.26 23.09
CA ILE A 108 -7.68 -14.92 22.27
C ILE A 108 -7.28 -13.96 21.15
N HIS A 109 -5.98 -13.67 21.05
CA HIS A 109 -5.43 -12.98 19.89
C HIS A 109 -5.09 -14.01 18.82
N VAL A 110 -5.61 -13.82 17.61
CA VAL A 110 -5.34 -14.67 16.46
C VAL A 110 -4.67 -13.83 15.38
N ARG A 111 -3.52 -14.32 14.92
CA ARG A 111 -2.78 -13.77 13.79
C ARG A 111 -2.62 -14.85 12.74
N GLU A 112 -2.96 -14.53 11.50
CA GLU A 112 -2.66 -15.35 10.34
C GLU A 112 -1.14 -15.38 10.13
N VAL A 113 -0.57 -16.58 9.99
CA VAL A 113 0.85 -16.77 9.67
C VAL A 113 0.98 -16.87 8.16
N LEU A 114 1.78 -15.98 7.56
CA LEU A 114 2.00 -15.99 6.11
C LEU A 114 3.07 -17.02 5.72
N PRO A 115 3.07 -17.54 4.47
CA PRO A 115 4.12 -18.42 3.99
C PRO A 115 5.51 -17.79 4.17
N GLY A 116 6.42 -18.51 4.82
CA GLY A 116 7.78 -18.06 5.13
C GLY A 116 7.94 -17.34 6.49
N GLU A 117 6.87 -17.11 7.24
CA GLU A 117 6.95 -16.71 8.65
C GLU A 117 6.99 -17.96 9.55
N GLY A 118 8.05 -18.13 10.37
CA GLY A 118 8.13 -19.19 11.38
C GLY A 118 8.97 -20.44 11.03
N GLU A 119 9.80 -20.36 9.98
CA GLU A 119 10.93 -21.28 9.76
C GLU A 119 12.16 -20.90 10.60
#